data_AF-A0A7K4G3P0-F1
#
_entry.id   AF-A0A7K4G3P0-F1
#
_cell.length_a   1.000
_cell.length_b   1.000
_cell.length_c   1.000
_cell.angle_alpha   90.00
_cell.angle_beta   90.00
_cell.angle_gamma   90.00
#
_symmetry.space_group_name_H-M   'P 1'
#
loop_
_entity.id
_entity.type
_entity.pdbx_description
1 polymer ?
#
loop_
_entity_poly.entity_id
_entity_poly.type
_entity_poly.pdbx_seq_one_letter_code
_entity_poly.pdbx_strand_id
1 'polypeptide(L)'
;MKLLIVFACIVTILASLISLQFYESNDISHTYLNRSVPFVGGDIPRLEGTDGNGIKIAVIDTGVDFNHPDLFGWGPDGKVIGGYNFINEGEPPLDTNGHGTQVAGIIAADGQLVGVAPKAKILAYKVSENGEAVSSDLIIKAIDKSIEDGADIINISLGVNKTNASIEHAENRAL
;
A
#
# COMPACT_ATOMS: atom_id res chain seq x y z
N MET A 1 3.32 -32.37 -49.54
CA MET A 1 2.27 -32.47 -48.49
C MET A 1 2.82 -32.21 -47.08
N LYS A 2 3.90 -32.87 -46.63
CA LYS A 2 4.49 -32.67 -45.29
C LYS A 2 4.97 -31.24 -44.99
N LEU A 3 5.59 -30.56 -45.97
CA LEU A 3 6.11 -29.19 -45.80
C LEU A 3 5.01 -28.14 -45.60
N LEU A 4 3.85 -28.33 -46.25
CA LEU A 4 2.70 -27.42 -46.14
C LEU A 4 2.04 -27.49 -44.75
N ILE A 5 2.01 -28.70 -44.17
CA ILE A 5 1.47 -28.95 -42.83
C ILE A 5 2.36 -28.31 -41.77
N VAL A 6 3.69 -28.46 -41.89
CA VAL A 6 4.64 -27.84 -40.97
C VAL A 6 4.53 -26.31 -41.01
N PHE A 7 4.41 -25.72 -42.21
CA PHE A 7 4.23 -24.29 -42.36
C PHE A 7 2.92 -23.80 -41.71
N ALA A 8 1.81 -24.50 -41.93
CA ALA A 8 0.52 -24.17 -41.32
C ALA A 8 0.57 -24.23 -39.79
N CYS A 9 1.22 -25.25 -39.20
CA CYS A 9 1.39 -25.37 -37.76
C CYS A 9 2.23 -24.23 -37.17
N ILE A 10 3.30 -23.81 -37.86
CA ILE A 10 4.14 -22.69 -37.41
C ILE A 10 3.32 -21.39 -37.41
N VAL A 11 2.53 -21.14 -38.45
CA VAL A 11 1.68 -19.94 -38.54
C VAL A 11 0.62 -19.92 -37.45
N THR A 12 -0.02 -21.05 -37.13
CA THR A 12 -1.03 -21.11 -36.06
C THR A 12 -0.41 -20.91 -34.68
N ILE A 13 0.77 -21.51 -34.43
CA ILE A 13 1.50 -21.33 -33.17
C ILE A 13 1.90 -19.85 -33.02
N LEU A 14 2.45 -19.24 -34.07
CA LEU A 14 2.87 -17.84 -34.03
C LEU A 14 1.68 -16.89 -33.80
N ALA A 15 0.56 -17.13 -34.48
CA ALA A 15 -0.66 -16.35 -34.28
C ALA A 15 -1.23 -16.51 -32.86
N SER A 16 -1.16 -17.72 -32.27
CA SER A 16 -1.59 -17.96 -30.90
C SER A 16 -0.69 -17.29 -29.87
N LEU A 17 0.63 -17.28 -30.08
CA LEU A 17 1.61 -16.58 -29.23
C LEU A 17 1.41 -15.07 -29.26
N ILE A 18 1.18 -14.51 -30.46
CA ILE A 18 0.86 -13.09 -30.62
C ILE A 18 -0.48 -12.76 -29.92
N SER A 19 -1.48 -13.63 -30.05
CA SER A 19 -2.79 -13.43 -29.39
C SER A 19 -2.68 -13.50 -27.86
N LEU A 20 -1.83 -14.39 -27.33
CA LEU A 20 -1.48 -14.47 -25.90
C LEU A 20 -0.76 -13.20 -25.42
N GLN A 21 0.08 -12.60 -26.25
CA GLN A 21 0.77 -11.34 -25.95
C GLN A 21 -0.20 -10.14 -25.90
N PHE A 22 -1.32 -10.21 -26.62
CA PHE A 22 -2.43 -9.25 -26.53
C PHE A 22 -3.47 -9.59 -25.46
N TYR A 23 -3.39 -10.77 -24.85
CA TYR A 23 -4.26 -11.22 -23.75
C TYR A 23 -3.61 -10.98 -22.37
N GLU A 24 -2.64 -10.08 -22.26
CA GLU A 24 -2.49 -9.33 -21.01
C GLU A 24 -3.41 -8.12 -21.11
N SER A 25 -4.57 -8.20 -20.47
CA SER A 25 -5.33 -7.01 -20.12
C SER A 25 -4.51 -6.21 -19.12
N ASN A 26 -3.59 -5.39 -19.61
CA ASN A 26 -3.04 -4.29 -18.87
C ASN A 26 -4.20 -3.30 -18.66
N ASP A 27 -4.98 -3.54 -17.61
CA ASP A 27 -5.84 -2.51 -17.05
C ASP A 27 -4.86 -1.48 -16.47
N ILE A 28 -4.47 -0.50 -17.30
CA ILE A 28 -3.57 0.58 -16.88
C ILE A 28 -4.34 1.39 -15.86
N SER A 29 -4.18 1.05 -14.59
CA SER A 29 -4.73 1.82 -13.48
C SER A 29 -3.98 3.15 -13.43
N HIS A 30 -4.64 4.20 -13.92
CA HIS A 30 -4.10 5.55 -13.86
C HIS A 30 -4.29 6.11 -12.45
N THR A 31 -3.20 6.42 -11.77
CA THR A 31 -3.22 7.18 -10.52
C THR A 31 -3.29 8.67 -10.84
N TYR A 32 -4.25 9.38 -10.24
CA TYR A 32 -4.47 10.81 -10.48
C TYR A 32 -4.09 11.67 -9.27
N LEU A 33 -3.04 11.30 -8.52
CA LEU A 33 -2.62 12.03 -7.32
C LEU A 33 -2.31 13.50 -7.61
N ASN A 34 -1.71 13.79 -8.76
CA ASN A 34 -1.46 15.15 -9.22
C ASN A 34 -2.73 15.98 -9.49
N ARG A 35 -3.91 15.35 -9.54
CA ARG A 35 -5.21 16.02 -9.65
C ARG A 35 -6.00 15.95 -8.35
N SER A 36 -6.02 14.80 -7.68
CA SER A 36 -6.83 14.60 -6.48
C SER A 36 -6.28 15.36 -5.28
N VAL A 37 -4.95 15.41 -5.09
CA VAL A 37 -4.34 16.15 -3.97
C VAL A 37 -4.66 17.65 -4.06
N PRO A 38 -4.48 18.33 -5.22
CA PRO A 38 -4.92 19.71 -5.37
C PRO A 38 -6.44 19.90 -5.28
N PHE A 39 -7.23 18.94 -5.78
CA PHE A 39 -8.69 19.03 -5.75
C PHE A 39 -9.25 19.13 -4.33
N VAL A 40 -8.63 18.43 -3.37
CA VAL A 40 -8.99 18.51 -1.94
C VAL A 40 -8.21 19.59 -1.18
N GLY A 41 -7.38 20.39 -1.88
CA GLY A 41 -6.55 21.45 -1.30
C GLY A 41 -5.36 20.95 -0.48
N GLY A 42 -4.99 19.67 -0.58
CA GLY A 42 -3.90 19.08 0.20
C GLY A 42 -2.51 19.57 -0.23
N ASP A 43 -2.40 20.17 -1.42
CA ASP A 43 -1.17 20.80 -1.89
C ASP A 43 -0.92 22.17 -1.27
N ILE A 44 -1.96 22.89 -0.82
CA ILE A 44 -1.83 24.24 -0.25
C ILE A 44 -0.90 24.25 0.98
N PRO A 45 -1.11 23.43 2.02
CA PRO A 45 -0.20 23.41 3.18
C PRO A 45 1.24 23.04 2.79
N ARG A 46 1.40 22.13 1.82
CA ARG A 46 2.71 21.71 1.32
C ARG A 46 3.45 22.84 0.62
N LEU A 47 2.74 23.64 -0.19
CA LEU A 47 3.31 24.84 -0.82
C LEU A 47 3.72 25.90 0.21
N GLU A 48 3.10 25.89 1.39
CA GLU A 48 3.45 26.73 2.55
C GLU A 48 4.52 26.11 3.46
N GLY A 49 5.08 24.95 3.10
CA GLY A 49 6.15 24.27 3.83
C GLY A 49 5.69 23.22 4.85
N THR A 50 4.39 22.91 4.89
CA THR A 50 3.83 21.82 5.72
C THR A 50 3.65 20.56 4.88
N ASP A 51 4.70 19.73 4.80
CA ASP A 51 4.78 18.56 3.92
C ASP A 51 4.82 17.21 4.65
N GLY A 52 4.55 17.22 5.96
CA GLY A 52 4.56 16.04 6.83
C GLY A 52 5.91 15.73 7.46
N ASN A 53 6.93 16.56 7.29
CA ASN A 53 8.22 16.35 7.92
C ASN A 53 8.10 16.20 9.45
N GLY A 54 8.71 15.14 10.00
CA GLY A 54 8.66 14.82 11.43
C GLY A 54 7.43 14.03 11.88
N ILE A 55 6.44 13.81 11.00
CA ILE A 55 5.23 13.05 11.29
C ILE A 55 5.42 11.57 10.93
N LYS A 56 5.00 10.68 11.82
CA LYS A 56 4.94 9.22 11.60
C LYS A 56 3.49 8.79 11.44
N ILE A 57 3.21 8.08 10.35
CA ILE A 57 1.86 7.61 10.02
C ILE A 57 1.87 6.09 9.97
N ALA A 58 1.07 5.46 10.82
CA ALA A 58 0.84 4.03 10.80
C ALA A 58 -0.15 3.67 9.69
N VAL A 59 0.20 2.67 8.88
CA VAL A 59 -0.67 2.09 7.84
C VAL A 59 -0.97 0.66 8.22
N ILE A 60 -2.20 0.42 8.70
CA ILE A 60 -2.70 -0.91 9.07
C ILE A 60 -3.44 -1.50 7.86
N ASP A 61 -2.78 -2.40 7.12
CA ASP A 61 -3.22 -2.87 5.79
C ASP A 61 -2.54 -4.21 5.39
N THR A 62 -2.34 -4.47 4.09
CA THR A 62 -1.66 -5.66 3.54
C THR A 62 -0.13 -5.63 3.62
N GLY A 63 0.42 -4.60 4.27
CA GLY A 63 1.86 -4.28 4.31
C GLY A 63 2.18 -3.06 3.45
N VAL A 64 3.48 -2.75 3.31
CA VAL A 64 3.96 -1.70 2.38
C VAL A 64 5.20 -2.21 1.64
N ASP A 65 5.23 -2.07 0.31
CA ASP A 65 6.43 -2.34 -0.49
C ASP A 65 7.44 -1.19 -0.37
N PHE A 66 8.34 -1.30 0.60
CA PHE A 66 9.45 -0.38 0.82
C PHE A 66 10.60 -0.51 -0.21
N ASN A 67 10.45 -1.36 -1.23
CA ASN A 67 11.33 -1.36 -2.41
C ASN A 67 10.78 -0.49 -3.54
N HIS A 68 9.53 -0.03 -3.45
CA HIS A 68 8.94 0.86 -4.42
C HIS A 68 9.70 2.19 -4.47
N PRO A 69 10.09 2.73 -5.64
CA PRO A 69 10.93 3.93 -5.73
C PRO A 69 10.38 5.15 -4.99
N ASP A 70 9.05 5.35 -5.02
CA ASP A 70 8.40 6.48 -4.34
C ASP A 70 8.17 6.27 -2.83
N LEU A 71 8.40 5.04 -2.33
CA LEU A 71 8.29 4.66 -0.91
C LEU A 71 9.57 4.00 -0.39
N PHE A 72 10.70 4.27 -1.06
CA PHE A 72 11.90 3.47 -0.90
C PHE A 72 12.54 3.60 0.48
N GLY A 73 13.04 2.47 0.98
CA GLY A 73 13.86 2.37 2.17
C GLY A 73 13.10 1.82 3.37
N TRP A 74 13.73 0.85 4.03
CA TRP A 74 13.28 0.18 5.24
C TRP A 74 14.21 0.49 6.42
N GLY A 75 13.61 0.64 7.61
CA GLY A 75 14.34 0.92 8.85
C GLY A 75 14.49 2.43 9.12
N PRO A 76 15.20 2.82 10.20
CA PRO A 76 15.13 4.18 10.76
C PRO A 76 15.37 5.32 9.76
N ASP A 77 16.19 5.09 8.73
CA ASP A 77 16.55 6.08 7.72
C ASP A 77 15.63 6.04 6.48
N GLY A 78 14.83 4.98 6.31
CA GLY A 78 13.97 4.73 5.16
C GLY A 78 12.68 5.57 5.13
N LYS A 79 11.90 5.48 4.05
CA LYS A 79 10.52 6.03 4.04
C LYS A 79 9.63 5.22 4.98
N VAL A 80 9.76 3.90 4.95
CA VAL A 80 9.08 2.98 5.86
C VAL A 80 10.04 2.69 7.01
N ILE A 81 9.82 3.35 8.14
CA ILE A 81 10.79 3.40 9.24
C ILE A 81 10.72 2.19 10.18
N GLY A 82 9.69 1.37 10.04
CA GLY A 82 9.44 0.19 10.85
C GLY A 82 8.04 -0.33 10.63
N GLY A 83 7.61 -1.22 11.53
CA GLY A 83 6.31 -1.87 11.43
C GLY A 83 6.35 -3.31 11.92
N TYR A 84 5.23 -4.01 11.76
CA TYR A 84 5.10 -5.39 12.20
C TYR A 84 4.22 -6.22 11.26
N ASN A 85 4.63 -7.47 11.03
CA ASN A 85 3.85 -8.43 10.28
C ASN A 85 3.08 -9.35 11.25
N PHE A 86 1.78 -9.14 11.37
CA PHE A 86 0.91 -9.95 12.23
C PHE A 86 0.42 -11.23 11.57
N ILE A 87 0.67 -11.41 10.26
CA ILE A 87 0.34 -12.64 9.53
C ILE A 87 1.47 -13.66 9.71
N ASN A 88 2.72 -13.22 9.51
CA ASN A 88 3.92 -14.03 9.65
C ASN A 88 4.91 -13.30 10.56
N GLU A 89 4.82 -13.57 11.87
CA GLU A 89 5.67 -12.91 12.87
C GLU A 89 7.15 -13.20 12.61
N GLY A 90 7.99 -12.16 12.68
CA GLY A 90 9.43 -12.23 12.41
C GLY A 90 9.83 -11.87 10.98
N GLU A 91 8.89 -11.85 10.04
CA GLU A 91 9.11 -11.36 8.68
C GLU A 91 8.80 -9.85 8.58
N PRO A 92 9.41 -9.12 7.63
CA PRO A 92 9.02 -7.73 7.40
C PRO A 92 7.56 -7.62 6.93
N PRO A 93 6.88 -6.48 7.18
CA PRO A 93 5.52 -6.22 6.73
C PRO A 93 5.48 -5.84 5.23
N LEU A 94 6.17 -6.62 4.40
CA LEU A 94 6.24 -6.38 2.96
C LEU A 94 4.89 -6.66 2.31
N ASP A 95 4.45 -5.73 1.46
CA ASP A 95 3.22 -5.89 0.69
C ASP A 95 3.44 -6.78 -0.53
N THR A 96 2.57 -7.74 -0.69
CA THR A 96 2.51 -8.71 -1.80
C THR A 96 1.17 -8.62 -2.54
N ASN A 97 0.23 -7.82 -2.01
CA ASN A 97 -1.09 -7.59 -2.56
C ASN A 97 -1.16 -6.29 -3.36
N GLY A 98 -0.59 -5.22 -2.82
CA GLY A 98 -0.51 -3.89 -3.44
C GLY A 98 -1.46 -2.86 -2.80
N HIS A 99 -2.50 -3.28 -2.08
CA HIS A 99 -3.47 -2.36 -1.47
C HIS A 99 -2.82 -1.42 -0.45
N GLY A 100 -2.07 -1.96 0.52
CA GLY A 100 -1.37 -1.15 1.51
C GLY A 100 -0.30 -0.24 0.91
N THR A 101 0.38 -0.68 -0.15
CA THR A 101 1.33 0.16 -0.91
C THR A 101 0.63 1.33 -1.61
N GLN A 102 -0.56 1.11 -2.20
CA GLN A 102 -1.36 2.19 -2.79
C GLN A 102 -1.79 3.21 -1.73
N VAL A 103 -2.27 2.72 -0.58
CA VAL A 103 -2.67 3.59 0.55
C VAL A 103 -1.47 4.41 1.04
N ALA A 104 -0.34 3.76 1.30
CA ALA A 104 0.90 4.45 1.70
C ALA A 104 1.37 5.46 0.65
N GLY A 105 1.20 5.16 -0.64
CA GLY A 105 1.53 6.06 -1.74
C GLY A 105 0.67 7.33 -1.76
N ILE A 106 -0.64 7.21 -1.53
CA ILE A 106 -1.55 8.36 -1.40
C ILE A 106 -1.09 9.27 -0.25
N ILE A 107 -0.66 8.66 0.85
CA ILE A 107 -0.23 9.39 2.05
C ILE A 107 1.13 10.07 1.84
N ALA A 108 2.18 9.32 1.51
CA ALA A 108 3.57 9.76 1.65
C ALA A 108 4.51 9.39 0.49
N ALA A 109 3.99 9.10 -0.70
CA ALA A 109 4.84 8.96 -1.89
C ALA A 109 5.70 10.23 -2.09
N ASP A 110 6.99 10.04 -2.35
CA ASP A 110 7.99 11.12 -2.40
C ASP A 110 8.97 10.91 -3.57
N GLY A 111 8.41 10.76 -4.77
CA GLY A 111 9.18 10.53 -5.98
C GLY A 111 8.43 11.00 -7.23
N GLN A 112 8.18 10.09 -8.17
CA GLN A 112 7.42 10.41 -9.38
C GLN A 112 5.97 10.78 -9.04
N LEU A 113 5.37 10.03 -8.11
CA LEU A 113 4.14 10.41 -7.44
C LEU A 113 4.47 11.16 -6.14
N VAL A 114 3.61 12.12 -5.83
CA VAL A 114 3.70 12.92 -4.62
C VAL A 114 2.40 12.74 -3.86
N GLY A 115 2.50 12.16 -2.66
CA GLY A 115 1.39 11.98 -1.74
C GLY A 115 0.97 13.30 -1.09
N VAL A 116 -0.01 13.21 -0.19
CA VAL A 116 -0.50 14.37 0.57
C VAL A 116 0.59 14.95 1.49
N ALA A 117 1.31 14.08 2.20
CA ALA A 117 2.35 14.40 3.17
C ALA A 117 3.67 13.70 2.78
N PRO A 118 4.34 14.13 1.69
CA PRO A 118 5.47 13.39 1.11
C PRO A 118 6.67 13.27 2.05
N LYS A 119 6.83 14.13 3.07
CA LYS A 119 7.95 14.03 4.03
C LYS A 119 7.59 13.29 5.32
N ALA A 120 6.36 12.82 5.46
CA ALA A 120 6.00 11.90 6.53
C ALA A 120 6.75 10.56 6.39
N LYS A 121 6.90 9.87 7.52
CA LYS A 121 7.44 8.51 7.60
C LYS A 121 6.31 7.52 7.83
N ILE A 122 6.46 6.32 7.30
CA ILE A 122 5.44 5.26 7.39
C ILE A 122 5.87 4.19 8.41
N LEU A 123 4.93 3.77 9.26
CA LEU A 123 5.00 2.54 10.03
C LEU A 123 4.04 1.53 9.39
N ALA A 124 4.54 0.41 8.90
CA ALA A 124 3.74 -0.56 8.14
C ALA A 124 3.26 -1.72 9.03
N TYR A 125 1.96 -1.87 9.23
CA TYR A 125 1.38 -2.97 10.01
C TYR A 125 0.57 -3.89 9.10
N LYS A 126 1.17 -5.03 8.77
CA LYS A 126 0.55 -6.03 7.90
C LYS A 126 -0.39 -6.91 8.72
N VAL A 127 -1.68 -6.82 8.43
CA VAL A 127 -2.75 -7.58 9.10
C VAL A 127 -3.61 -8.40 8.13
N SER A 128 -3.33 -8.31 6.83
CA SER A 128 -3.96 -9.12 5.78
C SER A 128 -2.93 -9.50 4.71
N GLU A 129 -3.05 -10.69 4.12
CA GLU A 129 -2.20 -11.11 2.99
C GLU A 129 -2.85 -10.77 1.65
N ASN A 130 -4.17 -10.89 1.56
CA ASN A 130 -4.94 -10.82 0.32
C ASN A 130 -5.89 -9.61 0.26
N GLY A 131 -5.89 -8.74 1.27
CA GLY A 131 -6.79 -7.59 1.36
C GLY A 131 -8.22 -7.97 1.75
N GLU A 132 -8.46 -9.22 2.15
CA GLU A 132 -9.76 -9.67 2.64
C GLU A 132 -9.95 -9.37 4.13
N ALA A 133 -11.11 -9.76 4.65
CA ALA A 133 -11.54 -9.50 6.01
C ALA A 133 -10.49 -9.95 7.06
N VAL A 134 -10.21 -9.05 7.99
CA VAL A 134 -9.24 -9.23 9.07
C VAL A 134 -9.98 -9.43 10.40
N SER A 135 -9.43 -10.25 11.29
CA SER A 135 -10.03 -10.40 12.62
C SER A 135 -9.88 -9.11 13.44
N SER A 136 -10.90 -8.79 14.24
CA SER A 136 -10.84 -7.60 15.10
C SER A 136 -9.65 -7.62 16.07
N ASP A 137 -9.21 -8.80 16.50
CA ASP A 137 -8.05 -8.95 17.39
C ASP A 137 -6.75 -8.49 16.74
N LEU A 138 -6.55 -8.77 15.44
CA LEU A 138 -5.37 -8.29 14.71
C LEU A 138 -5.40 -6.78 14.52
N ILE A 139 -6.60 -6.21 14.28
CA ILE A 139 -6.79 -4.76 14.18
C ILE A 139 -6.42 -4.09 15.51
N ILE A 140 -6.92 -4.61 16.63
CA ILE A 140 -6.63 -4.07 17.97
C ILE A 140 -5.12 -4.15 18.27
N LYS A 141 -4.49 -5.30 18.01
CA LYS A 141 -3.04 -5.46 18.21
C LYS A 141 -2.22 -4.49 17.35
N ALA A 142 -2.64 -4.25 16.11
CA ALA A 142 -1.97 -3.29 15.23
C ALA A 142 -2.16 -1.84 15.69
N ILE A 143 -3.34 -1.47 16.21
CA ILE A 143 -3.57 -0.16 16.84
C ILE A 143 -2.64 0.01 18.05
N ASP A 144 -2.63 -0.96 18.97
CA ASP A 144 -1.80 -0.90 20.17
C ASP A 144 -0.31 -0.79 19.81
N LYS A 145 0.16 -1.59 18.84
CA LYS A 145 1.55 -1.51 18.36
C LYS A 145 1.87 -0.16 17.72
N SER A 146 0.93 0.42 16.98
CA SER A 146 1.09 1.76 16.37
C SER A 146 1.28 2.85 17.43
N ILE A 147 0.52 2.77 18.53
CA ILE A 147 0.64 3.67 19.67
C ILE A 147 2.00 3.48 20.35
N GLU A 148 2.39 2.23 20.62
CA GLU A 148 3.68 1.90 21.25
C GLU A 148 4.88 2.40 20.43
N ASP A 149 4.82 2.29 19.11
CA ASP A 149 5.88 2.74 18.19
C ASP A 149 5.85 4.28 17.98
N GLY A 150 4.89 4.96 18.60
CA GLY A 150 4.76 6.41 18.63
C GLY A 150 4.38 6.98 17.27
N ALA A 151 3.37 6.38 16.62
CA ALA A 151 2.69 6.95 15.47
C ALA A 151 1.89 8.20 15.88
N ASP A 152 1.94 9.25 15.05
CA ASP A 152 1.15 10.47 15.25
C ASP A 152 -0.25 10.35 14.64
N ILE A 153 -0.38 9.54 13.59
CA ILE A 153 -1.62 9.28 12.86
C ILE A 153 -1.71 7.79 12.56
N ILE A 154 -2.91 7.20 12.67
CA ILE A 154 -3.18 5.81 12.30
C ILE A 154 -4.21 5.79 11.17
N ASN A 155 -3.83 5.23 10.02
CA ASN A 155 -4.74 4.91 8.93
C ASN A 155 -5.13 3.43 9.00
N ILE A 156 -6.43 3.15 9.03
CA ILE A 156 -6.99 1.80 9.06
C ILE A 156 -7.90 1.62 7.85
N SER A 157 -7.42 0.88 6.85
CA SER A 157 -8.20 0.61 5.63
C SER A 157 -8.93 -0.73 5.72
N LEU A 158 -9.71 -0.92 6.78
CA LEU A 158 -10.37 -2.19 7.08
C LEU A 158 -11.83 -1.95 7.45
N GLY A 159 -12.68 -2.94 7.16
CA GLY A 159 -14.09 -2.92 7.50
C GLY A 159 -14.46 -4.02 8.49
N VAL A 160 -15.29 -3.69 9.47
CA VAL A 160 -15.99 -4.67 10.32
C VAL A 160 -17.48 -4.61 10.03
N ASN A 161 -18.15 -5.77 9.98
CA ASN A 161 -19.57 -5.85 9.61
C ASN A 161 -20.53 -5.40 10.72
N LYS A 162 -20.01 -5.10 11.92
CA LYS A 162 -20.74 -4.61 13.09
C LYS A 162 -19.81 -3.78 13.97
N THR A 163 -20.36 -2.80 14.71
CA THR A 163 -19.64 -2.06 15.74
C THR A 163 -19.00 -3.02 16.74
N ASN A 164 -17.75 -2.75 17.11
CA ASN A 164 -16.98 -3.56 18.04
C ASN A 164 -16.42 -2.68 19.16
N ALA A 165 -16.95 -2.85 20.38
CA ALA A 165 -16.56 -2.06 21.55
C ALA A 165 -15.08 -2.19 21.90
N SER A 166 -14.44 -3.32 21.57
CA SER A 166 -13.01 -3.51 21.81
C SER A 166 -12.15 -2.71 20.82
N ILE A 167 -12.61 -2.55 19.58
CA ILE A 167 -11.96 -1.66 18.60
C ILE A 167 -12.16 -0.20 19.04
N GLU A 168 -13.38 0.19 19.39
CA GLU A 168 -13.67 1.53 19.92
C GLU A 168 -12.81 1.85 21.15
N HIS A 169 -12.61 0.88 22.04
CA HIS A 169 -11.74 1.06 23.20
C HIS A 169 -10.26 1.22 22.81
N ALA A 170 -9.80 0.55 21.74
CA ALA A 170 -8.45 0.70 21.21
C ALA A 170 -8.24 2.07 20.55
N GLU A 171 -9.21 2.52 19.75
CA GLU A 171 -9.21 3.86 19.16
C GLU A 171 -9.13 4.95 20.23
N ASN A 172 -9.87 4.80 21.33
CA ASN A 172 -9.84 5.74 22.46
C ASN A 172 -8.49 5.78 23.20
N ARG A 173 -7.62 4.78 23.06
CA ARG A 173 -6.25 4.83 23.60
C ARG A 173 -5.28 5.61 22.70
N ALA A 174 -5.64 5.81 21.43
CA ALA A 174 -4.83 6.54 20.46
C ALA A 174 -5.09 8.06 20.47
N LEU A 175 -6.11 8.52 21.22
CA LEU A 175 -6.46 9.93 21.42
C LEU A 175 -5.75 10.51 22.65
#